data_AF-K9TP97-F1
#
_entry.id   AF-K9TP97-F1
#
_cell.length_a   1.000
_cell.length_b   1.000
_cell.length_c   1.000
_cell.angle_alpha   90.00
_cell.angle_beta   90.00
_cell.angle_gamma   90.00
#
_symmetry.space_group_name_H-M   'P 1'
#
loop_
_entity.id
_entity.type
_entity.pdbx_description
1 polymer ?
#
loop_
_entity_poly.entity_id
_entity_poly.type
_entity_poly.pdbx_seq_one_letter_code
_entity_poly.pdbx_strand_id
1 'polypeptide(L)'
;MGLTISYDFDLGSNSIQLAREKIHALHQAAMNLPFEEVSEVVELVGEPCRDQRNQMEDLHRFLHLQAARGIEYENSYFFVDPVQLIAFTVLPGKGCESANFGLALFPETTQIKLRKPEPGADPKEIKPWGWEDFKIKLEEKRTGKIDETKVEIRTIPTNLPHWSWSNFCKTQYASNPEYGGIKNFLKCHELVIQLLDVAQDLEILESVYDEGGYWDSRNSQNLSQAVGNYNALVAGVVGGLKTLLTQEGIEAQTQAPITDYPNYEYLEAEGEQQIKRDKARE
;
A
#
# COMPACT_ATOMS: atom_id res chain seq x y z
N MET A 1 0.89 14.38 -0.44
CA MET A 1 0.31 13.30 0.37
C MET A 1 -1.19 13.53 0.33
N GLY A 2 -1.99 12.50 0.11
CA GLY A 2 -3.44 12.60 -0.08
C GLY A 2 -4.07 11.24 0.14
N LEU A 3 -5.35 11.10 -0.23
CA LEU A 3 -6.18 10.01 0.27
C LEU A 3 -5.78 8.65 -0.33
N THR A 4 -5.85 7.63 0.52
CA THR A 4 -5.58 6.24 0.19
C THR A 4 -6.89 5.46 0.16
N ILE A 5 -7.05 4.64 -0.87
CA ILE A 5 -8.08 3.60 -0.94
C ILE A 5 -7.37 2.26 -0.79
N SER A 6 -7.68 1.52 0.26
CA SER A 6 -7.23 0.15 0.48
C SER A 6 -8.38 -0.81 0.23
N TYR A 7 -8.09 -1.99 -0.32
CA TYR A 7 -9.10 -2.99 -0.62
C TYR A 7 -8.53 -4.40 -0.48
N ASP A 8 -9.42 -5.32 -0.12
CA ASP A 8 -9.16 -6.74 0.04
C ASP A 8 -10.07 -7.52 -0.91
N PHE A 9 -9.48 -8.49 -1.62
CA PHE A 9 -10.18 -9.45 -2.44
C PHE A 9 -10.03 -10.86 -1.87
N ASP A 10 -11.12 -11.62 -1.87
CA ASP A 10 -11.16 -13.06 -1.59
C ASP A 10 -12.14 -13.72 -2.57
N LEU A 11 -11.66 -14.74 -3.27
CA LEU A 11 -12.46 -15.52 -4.21
C LEU A 11 -13.35 -16.56 -3.52
N GLY A 12 -13.08 -16.91 -2.26
CA GLY A 12 -13.72 -18.02 -1.56
C GLY A 12 -13.42 -19.40 -2.18
N SER A 13 -12.43 -19.48 -3.07
CA SER A 13 -12.11 -20.65 -3.88
C SER A 13 -10.62 -20.72 -4.19
N ASN A 14 -10.09 -21.93 -4.40
CA ASN A 14 -8.75 -22.17 -4.95
C ASN A 14 -8.75 -22.44 -6.47
N SER A 15 -9.90 -22.30 -7.15
CA SER A 15 -10.03 -22.57 -8.59
C SER A 15 -9.34 -21.50 -9.43
N ILE A 16 -8.27 -21.91 -10.13
CA ILE A 16 -7.56 -21.09 -11.11
C ILE A 16 -8.47 -20.63 -12.27
N GLN A 17 -9.39 -21.48 -12.74
CA GLN A 17 -10.31 -21.12 -13.82
C GLN A 17 -11.22 -19.97 -13.40
N LEU A 18 -11.77 -20.05 -12.19
CA LEU A 18 -12.62 -19.00 -11.64
C LEU A 18 -11.82 -17.72 -11.39
N ALA A 19 -10.62 -17.82 -10.82
CA ALA A 19 -9.74 -16.66 -10.61
C ALA A 19 -9.45 -15.93 -11.92
N ARG A 20 -9.10 -16.69 -12.98
CA ARG A 20 -8.86 -16.12 -14.31
C ARG A 20 -10.10 -15.44 -14.87
N GLU A 21 -11.25 -16.11 -14.82
CA GLU A 21 -12.52 -15.53 -15.29
C GLU A 21 -12.82 -14.19 -14.61
N LYS A 22 -12.70 -14.12 -13.28
CA LYS A 22 -12.98 -12.91 -12.50
C LYS A 22 -11.99 -11.78 -12.80
N ILE A 23 -10.69 -12.07 -12.86
CA ILE A 23 -9.69 -11.04 -13.17
C ILE A 23 -9.81 -10.52 -14.60
N HIS A 24 -10.10 -11.39 -15.58
CA HIS A 24 -10.33 -10.93 -16.95
C HIS A 24 -11.62 -10.11 -17.05
N ALA A 25 -12.70 -10.48 -16.36
CA ALA A 25 -13.92 -9.67 -16.34
C ALA A 25 -13.68 -8.27 -15.73
N LEU A 26 -12.96 -8.21 -14.61
CA LEU A 26 -12.58 -6.95 -13.97
C LEU A 26 -11.67 -6.10 -14.87
N HIS A 27 -10.70 -6.72 -15.55
CA HIS A 27 -9.84 -6.07 -16.53
C HIS A 27 -10.63 -5.49 -17.71
N GLN A 28 -11.59 -6.24 -18.26
CA GLN A 28 -12.46 -5.73 -19.31
C GLN A 28 -13.30 -4.53 -18.85
N ALA A 29 -13.77 -4.53 -17.61
CA ALA A 29 -14.44 -3.35 -17.05
C ALA A 29 -13.48 -2.15 -16.92
N ALA A 30 -12.25 -2.38 -16.46
CA ALA A 30 -11.22 -1.33 -16.40
C ALA A 30 -10.94 -0.72 -17.78
N MET A 31 -10.84 -1.55 -18.83
CA MET A 31 -10.64 -1.08 -20.21
C MET A 31 -11.78 -0.19 -20.75
N ASN A 32 -12.98 -0.30 -20.17
CA ASN A 32 -14.14 0.52 -20.53
C ASN A 32 -14.24 1.81 -19.70
N LEU A 33 -13.47 1.92 -18.62
CA LEU A 33 -13.41 3.10 -17.78
C LEU A 33 -12.30 4.05 -18.27
N PRO A 34 -12.45 5.38 -18.12
CA PRO A 34 -11.49 6.37 -18.64
C PRO A 34 -10.25 6.54 -17.75
N PHE A 35 -9.61 5.42 -17.40
CA PHE A 35 -8.27 5.37 -16.81
C PHE A 35 -7.25 6.00 -17.77
N GLU A 36 -6.15 6.55 -17.23
CA GLU A 36 -5.04 7.04 -18.05
C GLU A 36 -4.35 5.88 -18.76
N GLU A 37 -4.11 4.79 -18.04
CA GLU A 37 -3.50 3.57 -18.55
C GLU A 37 -4.12 2.34 -17.89
N VAL A 38 -4.21 1.25 -18.65
CA VAL A 38 -4.57 -0.09 -18.19
C VAL A 38 -3.57 -1.05 -18.82
N SER A 39 -2.85 -1.81 -18.01
CA SER A 39 -1.88 -2.79 -18.50
C SER A 39 -2.58 -4.03 -19.04
N GLU A 40 -1.83 -4.87 -19.75
CA GLU A 40 -2.24 -6.25 -19.99
C GLU A 40 -2.36 -7.03 -18.68
N VAL A 41 -3.14 -8.11 -18.70
CA VAL A 41 -3.19 -9.07 -17.60
C VAL A 41 -1.91 -9.91 -17.60
N VAL A 42 -1.27 -9.98 -16.44
CA VAL A 42 -0.08 -10.79 -16.18
C VAL A 42 -0.50 -12.00 -15.33
N GLU A 43 -0.08 -13.19 -15.76
CA GLU A 43 -0.23 -14.44 -15.00
C GLU A 43 1.17 -15.02 -14.70
N LEU A 44 1.49 -15.16 -13.42
CA LEU A 44 2.77 -15.67 -12.92
C LEU A 44 2.54 -16.96 -12.14
N VAL A 45 3.48 -17.90 -12.24
CA VAL A 45 3.43 -19.21 -11.54
C VAL A 45 4.82 -19.58 -11.04
N GLY A 46 4.94 -19.97 -9.77
CA GLY A 46 6.18 -20.50 -9.19
C GLY A 46 7.25 -19.44 -8.93
N GLU A 47 8.51 -19.71 -9.31
CA GLU A 47 9.65 -18.79 -9.07
C GLU A 47 9.42 -17.34 -9.56
N PRO A 48 8.77 -17.09 -10.71
CA PRO A 48 8.35 -15.75 -11.12
C PRO A 48 7.48 -14.99 -10.12
N CYS A 49 6.76 -15.66 -9.21
CA CYS A 49 5.95 -14.99 -8.18
C CYS A 49 6.78 -14.49 -6.98
N ARG A 50 8.00 -15.01 -6.80
CA ARG A 50 8.85 -14.68 -5.65
C ARG A 50 9.50 -13.33 -5.82
N ASP A 51 9.65 -12.62 -4.71
CA ASP A 51 10.23 -11.29 -4.71
C ASP A 51 11.74 -11.31 -5.08
N GLN A 52 12.02 -11.01 -6.35
CA GLN A 52 13.38 -10.97 -6.90
C GLN A 52 14.07 -9.61 -6.67
N ARG A 53 13.96 -9.03 -5.46
CA ARG A 53 14.49 -7.69 -5.06
C ARG A 53 15.91 -7.33 -5.52
N ASN A 54 16.72 -8.31 -5.88
CA ASN A 54 18.08 -8.13 -6.34
C ASN A 54 18.21 -7.94 -7.87
N GLN A 55 17.11 -8.01 -8.63
CA GLN A 55 17.09 -7.79 -10.08
C GLN A 55 16.52 -6.41 -10.39
N MET A 56 17.41 -5.48 -10.79
CA MET A 56 17.06 -4.08 -11.05
C MET A 56 16.22 -3.89 -12.34
N GLU A 57 16.12 -4.94 -13.16
CA GLU A 57 15.46 -4.97 -14.47
C GLU A 57 14.06 -5.60 -14.44
N ASP A 58 13.55 -5.98 -13.27
CA ASP A 58 12.24 -6.60 -13.12
C ASP A 58 11.09 -5.60 -13.38
N LEU A 59 10.46 -5.73 -14.55
CA LEU A 59 9.32 -4.91 -14.98
C LEU A 59 8.09 -5.07 -14.07
N HIS A 60 7.99 -6.14 -13.29
CA HIS A 60 6.86 -6.43 -12.40
C HIS A 60 7.20 -6.22 -10.91
N ARG A 61 8.33 -5.58 -10.60
CA ARG A 61 8.84 -5.43 -9.23
C ARG A 61 7.80 -4.91 -8.22
N PHE A 62 6.99 -3.93 -8.61
CA PHE A 62 5.95 -3.39 -7.73
C PHE A 62 4.80 -4.39 -7.50
N LEU A 63 4.46 -5.18 -8.52
CA LEU A 63 3.47 -6.24 -8.44
C LEU A 63 3.91 -7.35 -7.48
N HIS A 64 5.17 -7.80 -7.59
CA HIS A 64 5.75 -8.80 -6.69
C HIS A 64 5.77 -8.34 -5.24
N LEU A 65 6.19 -7.09 -4.99
CA LEU A 65 6.25 -6.53 -3.65
C LEU A 65 4.86 -6.44 -3.00
N GLN A 66 3.85 -6.04 -3.77
CA GLN A 66 2.49 -5.87 -3.27
C GLN A 66 1.72 -7.20 -3.15
N ALA A 67 2.09 -8.23 -3.90
CA ALA A 67 1.43 -9.53 -3.87
C ALA A 67 1.79 -10.39 -2.63
N ALA A 68 2.86 -10.07 -1.92
CA ALA A 68 3.25 -10.79 -0.71
C ALA A 68 2.25 -10.59 0.44
N ARG A 69 1.93 -11.66 1.16
CA ARG A 69 0.99 -11.64 2.30
C ARG A 69 1.72 -11.67 3.62
N GLY A 70 1.39 -10.74 4.52
CA GLY A 70 1.79 -10.80 5.92
C GLY A 70 0.97 -11.86 6.66
N ILE A 71 1.63 -12.77 7.35
CA ILE A 71 1.02 -13.73 8.29
C ILE A 71 1.60 -13.51 9.69
N GLU A 72 0.76 -13.70 10.70
CA GLU A 72 1.17 -13.63 12.10
C GLU A 72 1.47 -15.03 12.66
N TYR A 73 2.58 -15.17 13.38
CA TYR A 73 2.95 -16.37 14.11
C TYR A 73 3.65 -15.99 15.41
N GLU A 74 3.12 -16.43 16.55
CA GLU A 74 3.69 -16.18 17.90
C GLU A 74 4.09 -14.69 18.09
N ASN A 75 3.16 -13.77 17.83
CA ASN A 75 3.33 -12.31 17.89
C ASN A 75 4.35 -11.70 16.90
N SER A 76 4.76 -12.46 15.88
CA SER A 76 5.70 -12.03 14.84
C SER A 76 5.04 -12.02 13.46
N TYR A 77 5.45 -11.09 12.60
CA TYR A 77 4.95 -10.98 11.23
C TYR A 77 5.97 -11.54 10.23
N PHE A 78 5.49 -12.38 9.31
CA PHE A 78 6.26 -12.95 8.21
C PHE A 78 5.57 -12.68 6.88
N PHE A 79 6.35 -12.44 5.83
CA PHE A 79 5.80 -12.33 4.47
C PHE A 79 5.87 -13.68 3.76
N VAL A 80 4.80 -14.02 3.07
CA VAL A 80 4.66 -15.20 2.24
C VAL A 80 4.48 -14.75 0.80
N ASP A 81 5.36 -15.19 -0.08
CA ASP A 81 5.23 -14.97 -1.52
C ASP A 81 4.14 -15.91 -2.09
N PRO A 82 3.36 -15.44 -3.07
CA PRO A 82 2.40 -16.30 -3.73
C PRO A 82 3.09 -17.39 -4.55
N VAL A 83 2.39 -18.51 -4.75
CA VAL A 83 2.76 -19.54 -5.73
C VAL A 83 2.15 -19.27 -7.10
N GLN A 84 1.09 -18.46 -7.16
CA GLN A 84 0.45 -18.05 -8.39
C GLN A 84 -0.17 -16.66 -8.25
N LEU A 85 -0.14 -15.86 -9.31
CA LEU A 85 -0.67 -14.49 -9.34
C LEU A 85 -1.31 -14.22 -10.71
N ILE A 86 -2.51 -13.66 -10.72
CA ILE A 86 -3.17 -13.14 -11.93
C ILE A 86 -3.58 -11.70 -11.65
N ALA A 87 -3.01 -10.74 -12.37
CA ALA A 87 -3.14 -9.34 -12.03
C ALA A 87 -2.98 -8.40 -13.23
N PHE A 88 -3.47 -7.17 -13.08
CA PHE A 88 -3.20 -6.06 -13.98
C PHE A 88 -3.05 -4.76 -13.20
N THR A 89 -2.48 -3.76 -13.84
CA THR A 89 -2.22 -2.44 -13.28
C THR A 89 -3.07 -1.41 -14.00
N VAL A 90 -3.63 -0.46 -13.25
CA VAL A 90 -4.25 0.75 -13.81
C VAL A 90 -3.56 1.99 -13.28
N LEU A 91 -3.55 3.04 -14.10
CA LEU A 91 -3.23 4.39 -13.68
C LEU A 91 -4.52 5.23 -13.71
N PRO A 92 -5.08 5.62 -12.55
CA PRO A 92 -6.30 6.45 -12.50
C PRO A 92 -6.18 7.76 -13.27
N GLY A 93 -5.02 8.41 -13.14
CA GLY A 93 -4.72 9.69 -13.76
C GLY A 93 -3.42 10.27 -13.24
N LYS A 94 -3.02 11.41 -13.82
CA LYS A 94 -1.79 12.11 -13.44
C LYS A 94 -1.82 12.49 -11.96
N GLY A 95 -0.71 12.25 -11.28
CA GLY A 95 -0.56 12.49 -9.84
C GLY A 95 -1.07 11.36 -8.93
N CYS A 96 -1.61 10.27 -9.48
CA CYS A 96 -1.88 9.05 -8.73
C CYS A 96 -0.67 8.10 -8.72
N GLU A 97 -0.62 7.24 -7.71
CA GLU A 97 0.10 5.98 -7.80
C GLU A 97 -0.70 5.00 -8.67
N SER A 98 -0.01 4.09 -9.37
CA SER A 98 -0.67 2.98 -10.06
C SER A 98 -1.36 2.06 -9.05
N ALA A 99 -2.52 1.53 -9.42
CA ALA A 99 -3.29 0.58 -8.62
C ALA A 99 -3.22 -0.80 -9.25
N ASN A 100 -2.84 -1.83 -8.49
CA ASN A 100 -2.80 -3.21 -8.99
C ASN A 100 -4.01 -4.00 -8.50
N PHE A 101 -4.72 -4.60 -9.45
CA PHE A 101 -5.89 -5.43 -9.22
C PHE A 101 -5.57 -6.87 -9.61
N GLY A 102 -5.92 -7.83 -8.78
CA GLY A 102 -5.67 -9.23 -9.10
C GLY A 102 -6.03 -10.19 -7.98
N LEU A 103 -5.66 -11.45 -8.16
CA LEU A 103 -5.80 -12.49 -7.16
C LEU A 103 -4.48 -13.27 -7.06
N ALA A 104 -4.10 -13.63 -5.85
CA ALA A 104 -2.90 -14.40 -5.56
C ALA A 104 -3.24 -15.69 -4.80
N LEU A 105 -2.60 -16.79 -5.16
CA LEU A 105 -2.69 -18.06 -4.42
C LEU A 105 -1.39 -18.27 -3.66
N PHE A 106 -1.51 -18.70 -2.40
CA PHE A 106 -0.38 -18.89 -1.49
C PHE A 106 -0.14 -20.38 -1.23
N PRO A 107 1.10 -20.77 -0.84
CA PRO A 107 1.37 -22.15 -0.47
C PRO A 107 0.62 -22.50 0.83
N GLU A 108 0.22 -23.77 1.01
CA GLU A 108 -0.44 -24.24 2.24
C GLU A 108 0.45 -24.08 3.49
N THR A 109 1.76 -24.18 3.30
CA THR A 109 2.77 -24.03 4.34
C THR A 109 3.92 -23.14 3.87
N THR A 110 4.53 -22.42 4.81
CA THR A 110 5.74 -21.63 4.55
C THR A 110 6.82 -21.93 5.58
N GLN A 111 8.07 -21.71 5.19
CA GLN A 111 9.21 -21.80 6.10
C GLN A 111 9.51 -20.43 6.70
N ILE A 112 9.48 -20.35 8.02
CA ILE A 112 9.87 -19.16 8.78
C ILE A 112 11.21 -19.40 9.47
N LYS A 113 11.98 -18.31 9.62
CA LYS A 113 13.24 -18.29 10.37
C LYS A 113 12.99 -17.63 11.71
N LEU A 114 13.25 -18.33 12.80
CA LEU A 114 13.11 -17.86 14.18
C LEU A 114 14.48 -17.76 14.83
N ARG A 115 14.65 -16.83 15.77
CA ARG A 115 15.85 -16.79 16.62
C ARG A 115 15.72 -17.86 17.71
N LYS A 116 16.76 -18.65 17.92
CA LYS A 116 16.80 -19.56 19.07
C LYS A 116 16.87 -18.74 20.36
N PRO A 117 16.10 -19.10 21.41
CA PRO A 117 16.25 -18.46 22.71
C PRO A 117 17.68 -18.65 23.24
N GLU A 118 18.20 -17.64 23.94
CA GLU A 118 19.52 -17.74 24.56
C GLU A 118 19.52 -18.85 25.63
N PRO A 119 20.63 -19.59 25.82
CA PRO A 119 20.70 -20.62 26.85
C PRO A 119 20.38 -20.04 28.24
N GLY A 120 19.27 -20.48 28.85
CA GLY A 120 18.80 -19.99 30.14
C GLY A 120 17.72 -18.90 30.09
N ALA A 121 17.33 -18.43 28.90
CA ALA A 121 16.16 -17.58 28.72
C ALA A 121 14.85 -18.38 28.91
N ASP A 122 13.80 -17.73 29.40
CA ASP A 122 12.47 -18.35 29.48
C ASP A 122 11.99 -18.67 28.05
N PRO A 123 11.58 -19.92 27.73
CA PRO A 123 11.00 -20.28 26.44
C PRO A 123 9.81 -19.42 26.02
N LYS A 124 9.20 -18.65 26.93
CA LYS A 124 8.12 -17.68 26.66
C LYS A 124 8.62 -16.29 26.26
N GLU A 125 9.91 -15.99 26.37
CA GLU A 125 10.53 -14.73 25.93
C GLU A 125 10.96 -14.79 24.45
N ILE A 126 10.18 -15.45 23.61
CA ILE A 126 10.34 -15.39 22.16
C ILE A 126 9.96 -13.97 21.73
N LYS A 127 10.95 -13.16 21.35
CA LYS A 127 10.73 -11.82 20.79
C LYS A 127 10.65 -11.91 19.27
N PRO A 128 9.72 -11.18 18.63
CA PRO A 128 9.67 -11.04 17.18
C PRO A 128 10.97 -10.47 16.62
N TRP A 129 11.21 -10.69 15.33
CA TRP A 129 12.26 -9.98 14.59
C TRP A 129 12.08 -8.46 14.75
N GLY A 130 12.95 -7.83 15.54
CA GLY A 130 12.94 -6.41 15.85
C GLY A 130 14.15 -5.67 15.27
N TRP A 131 14.34 -4.42 15.69
CA TRP A 131 15.45 -3.55 15.26
C TRP A 131 16.84 -4.21 15.44
N GLU A 132 17.01 -5.09 16.42
CA GLU A 132 18.27 -5.79 16.65
C GLU A 132 18.53 -6.95 15.70
N ASP A 133 17.49 -7.52 15.09
CA ASP A 133 17.64 -8.53 14.06
C ASP A 133 17.91 -7.92 12.67
N PHE A 134 17.64 -6.61 12.49
CA PHE A 134 18.17 -5.84 11.37
C PHE A 134 19.70 -5.85 11.37
N LYS A 135 20.35 -5.85 12.54
CA LYS A 135 21.82 -5.94 12.65
C LYS A 135 22.35 -7.29 12.19
N ILE A 136 21.64 -8.39 12.50
CA ILE A 136 21.96 -9.73 11.99
C ILE A 136 21.81 -9.76 10.46
N LYS A 137 20.70 -9.26 9.91
CA LYS A 137 20.54 -9.09 8.45
C LYS A 137 21.61 -8.20 7.81
N LEU A 138 22.06 -7.17 8.51
CA LEU A 138 23.14 -6.28 8.06
C LEU A 138 24.49 -7.00 8.06
N GLU A 139 24.77 -7.82 9.08
CA GLU A 139 25.94 -8.68 9.16
C GLU A 139 25.89 -9.79 8.10
N GLU A 140 24.74 -10.43 7.87
CA GLU A 140 24.53 -11.40 6.79
C GLU A 140 24.80 -10.75 5.42
N LYS A 141 24.28 -9.53 5.18
CA LYS A 141 24.60 -8.76 3.97
C LYS A 141 26.09 -8.39 3.87
N ARG A 142 26.76 -8.09 4.99
CA ARG A 142 28.19 -7.72 5.01
C ARG A 142 29.13 -8.91 4.86
N THR A 143 28.74 -10.10 5.35
CA THR A 143 29.63 -11.25 5.50
C THR A 143 29.25 -12.43 4.61
N GLY A 144 28.02 -12.45 4.08
CA GLY A 144 27.48 -13.55 3.28
C GLY A 144 27.24 -14.85 4.04
N LYS A 145 27.37 -14.86 5.37
CA LYS A 145 27.25 -16.05 6.21
C LYS A 145 26.19 -15.84 7.28
N ILE A 146 25.20 -16.73 7.29
CA ILE A 146 24.22 -16.85 8.38
C ILE A 146 24.85 -17.72 9.46
N ASP A 147 24.83 -17.28 10.70
CA ASP A 147 25.18 -18.14 11.84
C ASP A 147 24.01 -19.10 12.11
N GLU A 148 23.99 -20.23 11.39
CA GLU A 148 22.97 -21.28 11.48
C GLU A 148 22.80 -21.83 12.91
N THR A 149 23.78 -21.60 13.80
CA THR A 149 23.67 -22.01 15.20
C THR A 149 22.63 -21.20 15.96
N LYS A 150 22.31 -19.97 15.52
CA LYS A 150 21.39 -19.02 16.19
C LYS A 150 19.97 -19.01 15.64
N VAL A 151 19.72 -19.72 14.53
CA VAL A 151 18.42 -19.71 13.83
C VAL A 151 17.77 -21.09 13.91
N GLU A 152 16.47 -21.10 14.14
CA GLU A 152 15.60 -22.27 14.02
C GLU A 152 14.68 -22.06 12.81
N ILE A 153 14.62 -23.06 11.91
CA ILE A 153 13.69 -23.03 10.77
C ILE A 153 12.47 -23.85 11.17
N ARG A 154 11.29 -23.25 11.05
CA ARG A 154 10.00 -23.95 11.24
C ARG A 154 9.17 -23.88 9.99
N THR A 155 8.44 -24.96 9.72
CA THR A 155 7.39 -24.98 8.71
C THR A 155 6.06 -24.77 9.41
N ILE A 156 5.32 -23.75 8.99
CA ILE A 156 4.04 -23.37 9.59
C ILE A 156 2.94 -23.33 8.51
N PRO A 157 1.67 -23.61 8.85
CA PRO A 157 0.56 -23.39 7.93
C PRO A 157 0.38 -21.89 7.67
N THR A 158 0.08 -21.52 6.42
CA THR A 158 -0.21 -20.11 6.06
C THR A 158 -1.63 -19.71 6.39
N ASN A 159 -2.56 -20.67 6.42
CA ASN A 159 -4.00 -20.45 6.54
C ASN A 159 -4.57 -19.53 5.47
N LEU A 160 -4.03 -19.62 4.24
CA LEU A 160 -4.48 -18.88 3.06
C LEU A 160 -5.03 -19.86 2.02
N PRO A 161 -6.25 -20.42 2.22
CA PRO A 161 -6.76 -21.53 1.42
C PRO A 161 -7.29 -21.11 0.04
N HIS A 162 -7.56 -19.82 -0.16
CA HIS A 162 -8.21 -19.28 -1.35
C HIS A 162 -7.29 -18.34 -2.11
N TRP A 163 -7.70 -18.03 -3.35
CA TRP A 163 -7.18 -16.88 -4.06
C TRP A 163 -7.61 -15.60 -3.35
N SER A 164 -6.64 -14.80 -2.89
CA SER A 164 -6.89 -13.53 -2.22
C SER A 164 -5.78 -12.53 -2.48
N TRP A 165 -6.06 -11.24 -2.35
CA TRP A 165 -5.05 -10.19 -2.40
C TRP A 165 -5.54 -8.93 -1.69
N SER A 166 -4.63 -8.22 -1.03
CA SER A 166 -4.89 -6.92 -0.42
C SER A 166 -3.97 -5.89 -1.03
N ASN A 167 -4.51 -4.74 -1.40
CA ASN A 167 -3.72 -3.67 -1.98
C ASN A 167 -4.30 -2.30 -1.69
N PHE A 168 -3.63 -1.25 -2.17
CA PHE A 168 -4.08 0.12 -2.04
C PHE A 168 -3.74 0.96 -3.28
N CYS A 169 -4.40 2.11 -3.41
CA CYS A 169 -4.08 3.15 -4.36
C CYS A 169 -4.06 4.50 -3.66
N LYS A 170 -3.01 5.28 -3.88
CA LYS A 170 -2.93 6.67 -3.41
C LYS A 170 -3.21 7.64 -4.53
N THR A 171 -4.21 8.49 -4.34
CA THR A 171 -4.53 9.60 -5.26
C THR A 171 -3.83 10.89 -4.85
N GLN A 172 -2.68 10.76 -4.18
CA GLN A 172 -2.07 11.76 -3.30
C GLN A 172 -1.60 13.07 -3.94
N TYR A 173 -1.35 13.09 -5.26
CA TYR A 173 -1.00 14.30 -6.01
C TYR A 173 -2.00 14.60 -7.12
N ALA A 174 -3.08 13.84 -7.24
CA ALA A 174 -4.07 14.05 -8.29
C ALA A 174 -4.77 15.42 -8.18
N SER A 175 -4.77 16.02 -6.98
CA SER A 175 -5.31 17.37 -6.74
C SER A 175 -4.33 18.50 -7.09
N ASN A 176 -3.13 18.19 -7.60
CA ASN A 176 -2.19 19.20 -8.08
C ASN A 176 -2.80 19.96 -9.27
N PRO A 177 -2.81 21.31 -9.24
CA PRO A 177 -3.33 22.13 -10.35
C PRO A 177 -2.70 21.84 -11.71
N GLU A 178 -1.43 21.44 -11.78
CA GLU A 178 -0.77 21.03 -13.03
C GLU A 178 -1.43 19.80 -13.67
N TYR A 179 -2.09 18.98 -12.86
CA TYR A 179 -2.79 17.77 -13.30
C TYR A 179 -4.31 17.97 -13.42
N GLY A 180 -4.82 19.19 -13.22
CA GLY A 180 -6.25 19.51 -13.31
C GLY A 180 -6.94 19.71 -11.96
N GLY A 181 -6.18 19.76 -10.86
CA GLY A 181 -6.68 20.15 -9.54
C GLY A 181 -7.70 19.18 -8.96
N ILE A 182 -8.62 19.70 -8.15
CA ILE A 182 -9.68 18.92 -7.48
C ILE A 182 -10.52 18.08 -8.46
N LYS A 183 -10.78 18.59 -9.67
CA LYS A 183 -11.55 17.83 -10.67
C LYS A 183 -10.84 16.55 -11.10
N ASN A 184 -9.52 16.60 -11.29
CA ASN A 184 -8.73 15.42 -11.62
C ASN A 184 -8.69 14.46 -10.42
N PHE A 185 -8.50 14.96 -9.21
CA PHE A 185 -8.57 14.15 -8.00
C PHE A 185 -9.89 13.38 -7.87
N LEU A 186 -11.03 14.06 -8.00
CA LEU A 186 -12.35 13.40 -7.91
C LEU A 186 -12.49 12.33 -8.99
N LYS A 187 -12.14 12.65 -10.25
CA LYS A 187 -12.14 11.68 -11.34
C LYS A 187 -11.32 10.44 -10.96
N CYS A 188 -10.06 10.61 -10.55
CA CYS A 188 -9.17 9.49 -10.24
C CYS A 188 -9.70 8.62 -9.10
N HIS A 189 -10.15 9.24 -8.01
CA HIS A 189 -10.66 8.53 -6.84
C HIS A 189 -11.95 7.77 -7.17
N GLU A 190 -12.88 8.43 -7.86
CA GLU A 190 -14.15 7.83 -8.31
C GLU A 190 -13.93 6.69 -9.30
N LEU A 191 -12.89 6.73 -10.15
CA LEU A 191 -12.58 5.63 -11.08
C LEU A 191 -12.12 4.35 -10.38
N VAL A 192 -11.24 4.49 -9.38
CA VAL A 192 -10.81 3.34 -8.56
C VAL A 192 -12.03 2.72 -7.87
N ILE A 193 -12.87 3.57 -7.30
CA ILE A 193 -14.10 3.16 -6.61
C ILE A 193 -15.09 2.46 -7.56
N GLN A 194 -15.29 2.99 -8.78
CA GLN A 194 -16.14 2.36 -9.80
C GLN A 194 -15.63 0.97 -10.19
N LEU A 195 -14.31 0.78 -10.28
CA LEU A 195 -13.75 -0.54 -10.55
C LEU A 195 -13.93 -1.49 -9.35
N LEU A 196 -13.88 -0.98 -8.12
CA LEU A 196 -14.21 -1.77 -6.92
C LEU A 196 -15.70 -2.14 -6.86
N ASP A 197 -16.61 -1.30 -7.35
CA ASP A 197 -18.03 -1.68 -7.50
C ASP A 197 -18.17 -2.89 -8.44
N VAL A 198 -17.42 -2.93 -9.53
CA VAL A 198 -17.38 -4.10 -10.41
C VAL A 198 -16.79 -5.33 -9.70
N ALA A 199 -15.75 -5.15 -8.89
CA ALA A 199 -15.20 -6.25 -8.08
C ALA A 199 -16.24 -6.79 -7.07
N GLN A 200 -17.09 -5.92 -6.54
CA GLN A 200 -18.23 -6.31 -5.69
C GLN A 200 -19.26 -7.13 -6.48
N ASP A 201 -19.66 -6.66 -7.67
CA ASP A 201 -20.58 -7.38 -8.56
C ASP A 201 -20.04 -8.74 -9.02
N LEU A 202 -18.71 -8.84 -9.14
CA LEU A 202 -17.99 -10.07 -9.43
C LEU A 202 -17.86 -11.01 -8.23
N GLU A 203 -18.32 -10.60 -7.04
CA GLU A 203 -18.25 -11.36 -5.78
C GLU A 203 -16.81 -11.73 -5.38
N ILE A 204 -15.85 -10.85 -5.66
CA ILE A 204 -14.44 -11.02 -5.26
C ILE A 204 -13.98 -9.97 -4.25
N LEU A 205 -14.78 -8.92 -3.99
CA LEU A 205 -14.46 -7.87 -3.03
C LEU A 205 -14.81 -8.31 -1.60
N GLU A 206 -13.81 -8.39 -0.74
CA GLU A 206 -13.96 -8.69 0.69
C GLU A 206 -14.16 -7.41 1.51
N SER A 207 -13.32 -6.39 1.30
CA SER A 207 -13.32 -5.19 2.11
C SER A 207 -12.78 -3.97 1.36
N VAL A 208 -13.23 -2.77 1.74
CA VAL A 208 -12.68 -1.49 1.27
C VAL A 208 -12.53 -0.57 2.46
N TYR A 209 -11.37 0.07 2.56
CA TYR A 209 -11.10 1.18 3.46
C TYR A 209 -10.71 2.40 2.63
N ASP A 210 -11.56 3.42 2.63
CA ASP A 210 -11.36 4.67 1.91
C ASP A 210 -11.17 5.82 2.89
N GLU A 211 -9.97 6.39 2.96
CA GLU A 211 -9.68 7.53 3.83
C GLU A 211 -10.55 8.76 3.52
N GLY A 212 -11.05 8.88 2.29
CA GLY A 212 -11.98 9.94 1.91
C GLY A 212 -13.44 9.68 2.27
N GLY A 213 -13.78 8.48 2.74
CA GLY A 213 -15.14 8.07 3.08
C GLY A 213 -16.12 8.11 1.89
N TYR A 214 -15.61 8.16 0.66
CA TYR A 214 -16.44 8.19 -0.54
C TYR A 214 -17.03 6.82 -0.84
N TRP A 215 -16.31 5.74 -0.51
CA TRP A 215 -16.83 4.38 -0.62
C TRP A 215 -18.23 4.24 0.01
N ASP A 216 -18.38 4.65 1.27
CA ASP A 216 -19.66 4.55 1.98
C ASP A 216 -20.64 5.68 1.64
N SER A 217 -20.14 6.92 1.54
CA SER A 217 -21.03 8.08 1.43
C SER A 217 -21.50 8.37 0.01
N ARG A 218 -20.73 7.94 -1.00
CA ARG A 218 -20.89 8.32 -2.43
C ARG A 218 -21.06 9.83 -2.63
N ASN A 219 -20.47 10.64 -1.73
CA ASN A 219 -20.64 12.08 -1.71
C ASN A 219 -19.35 12.79 -2.12
N SER A 220 -19.31 13.26 -3.36
CA SER A 220 -18.13 13.95 -3.92
C SER A 220 -17.82 15.28 -3.21
N GLN A 221 -18.78 15.91 -2.51
CA GLN A 221 -18.51 17.10 -1.70
C GLN A 221 -17.72 16.74 -0.44
N ASN A 222 -18.08 15.64 0.24
CA ASN A 222 -17.33 15.14 1.40
C ASN A 222 -15.90 14.77 0.98
N LEU A 223 -15.77 14.09 -0.15
CA LEU A 223 -14.46 13.72 -0.71
C LEU A 223 -13.61 14.95 -1.05
N SER A 224 -14.21 15.99 -1.65
CA SER A 224 -13.54 17.26 -1.92
C SER A 224 -13.10 17.98 -0.65
N GLN A 225 -13.93 17.95 0.40
CA GLN A 225 -13.58 18.54 1.70
C GLN A 225 -12.46 17.76 2.39
N ALA A 226 -12.49 16.42 2.32
CA ALA A 226 -11.46 15.56 2.91
C ALA A 226 -10.07 15.86 2.32
N VAL A 227 -9.95 15.94 0.99
CA VAL A 227 -8.67 16.29 0.36
C VAL A 227 -8.27 17.75 0.63
N GLY A 228 -9.25 18.66 0.73
CA GLY A 228 -9.00 20.07 1.07
C GLY A 228 -8.42 20.23 2.47
N ASN A 229 -9.06 19.63 3.47
CA ASN A 229 -8.60 19.61 4.87
C ASN A 229 -7.22 18.99 4.99
N TYR A 230 -6.97 17.90 4.25
CA TYR A 230 -5.68 17.23 4.26
C TYR A 230 -4.57 18.12 3.67
N ASN A 231 -4.83 18.73 2.52
CA ASN A 231 -3.91 19.68 1.90
C ASN A 231 -3.58 20.85 2.84
N ALA A 232 -4.58 21.37 3.56
CA ALA A 232 -4.39 22.41 4.56
C ALA A 232 -3.49 21.93 5.71
N LEU A 233 -3.79 20.77 6.31
CA LEU A 233 -2.99 20.21 7.41
C LEU A 233 -1.52 20.04 7.03
N VAL A 234 -1.24 19.44 5.85
CA VAL A 234 0.13 19.25 5.38
C VAL A 234 0.83 20.59 5.15
N ALA A 235 0.15 21.57 4.55
CA ALA A 235 0.69 22.91 4.36
C ALA A 235 1.05 23.57 5.71
N GLY A 236 0.17 23.48 6.72
CA GLY A 236 0.43 24.01 8.06
C GLY A 236 1.63 23.36 8.76
N VAL A 237 1.81 22.04 8.65
CA VAL A 237 2.98 21.34 9.22
C VAL A 237 4.28 21.76 8.52
N VAL A 238 4.27 21.83 7.19
CA VAL A 238 5.44 22.27 6.40
C VAL A 238 5.80 23.72 6.73
N GLY A 239 4.81 24.60 6.83
CA GLY A 239 4.97 25.99 7.21
C GLY A 239 5.55 26.16 8.62
N GLY A 240 5.01 25.43 9.59
CA GLY A 240 5.52 25.43 10.97
C GLY A 240 6.96 24.94 11.06
N LEU A 241 7.31 23.86 10.34
CA LEU A 241 8.67 23.33 10.28
C LEU A 241 9.64 24.34 9.65
N LYS A 242 9.25 24.97 8.53
CA LYS A 242 10.04 26.02 7.87
C LYS A 242 10.28 27.20 8.81
N THR A 243 9.26 27.61 9.56
CA THR A 243 9.34 28.70 10.54
C THR A 243 10.33 28.37 11.65
N LEU A 244 10.26 27.17 12.24
CA LEU A 244 11.19 26.74 13.29
C LEU A 244 12.64 26.69 12.80
N LEU A 245 12.88 26.12 11.63
CA LEU A 245 14.23 26.05 11.05
C LEU A 245 14.80 27.44 10.77
N THR A 246 13.96 28.37 10.28
CA THR A 246 14.35 29.76 10.06
C THR A 246 14.71 30.47 11.37
N GLN A 247 13.96 30.23 12.46
CA GLN A 247 14.24 30.78 13.78
C GLN A 247 15.58 30.27 14.37
N GLU A 248 15.94 29.02 14.08
CA GLU A 248 17.23 28.42 14.46
C GLU A 248 18.39 28.81 13.51
N GLY A 249 18.15 29.72 12.56
CA GLY A 249 19.16 30.18 11.59
C GLY A 249 19.51 29.14 10.52
N ILE A 250 18.69 28.10 10.36
CA ILE A 250 18.84 27.06 9.34
C ILE A 250 17.97 27.44 8.14
N GLU A 251 18.60 27.88 7.06
CA GLU A 251 17.92 28.02 5.76
C GLU A 251 17.60 26.63 5.20
N ALA A 252 16.39 26.14 5.50
CA ALA A 252 15.89 24.90 4.94
C ALA A 252 15.03 25.19 3.70
N GLN A 253 15.49 24.72 2.54
CA GLN A 253 14.61 24.56 1.38
C GLN A 253 13.75 23.31 1.62
N THR A 254 12.54 23.50 2.16
CA THR A 254 11.58 22.39 2.27
C THR A 254 11.03 22.05 0.88
N GLN A 255 11.60 21.03 0.24
CA GLN A 255 11.10 20.46 -1.02
C GLN A 255 9.83 19.62 -0.76
N ALA A 256 8.76 20.25 -0.31
CA ALA A 256 7.47 19.60 -0.13
C ALA A 256 6.54 20.01 -1.28
N PRO A 257 6.06 19.09 -2.14
CA PRO A 257 5.24 19.45 -3.32
C PRO A 257 3.99 20.29 -3.04
N ILE A 258 3.53 20.35 -1.78
CA ILE A 258 2.43 21.22 -1.36
C ILE A 258 2.79 22.71 -1.48
N THR A 259 4.08 23.09 -1.38
CA THR A 259 4.54 24.49 -1.46
C THR A 259 4.38 25.07 -2.86
N ASP A 260 4.24 24.21 -3.87
CA ASP A 260 4.10 24.61 -5.27
C ASP A 260 2.62 24.87 -5.64
N TYR A 261 1.68 24.66 -4.70
CA TYR A 261 0.26 24.91 -4.95
C TYR A 261 0.00 26.43 -5.04
N PRO A 262 -0.74 26.91 -6.05
CA PRO A 262 -1.07 28.34 -6.20
C PRO A 262 -1.82 28.93 -5.00
N ASN A 263 -2.51 28.09 -4.22
CA ASN A 263 -3.23 28.48 -3.00
C ASN A 263 -2.50 28.06 -1.70
N TYR A 264 -1.19 27.82 -1.75
CA TYR A 264 -0.41 27.34 -0.61
C TYR A 264 -0.56 28.23 0.64
N GLU A 265 -0.44 29.55 0.53
CA GLU A 265 -0.53 30.48 1.67
C GLU A 265 -1.88 30.35 2.41
N TYR A 266 -2.97 30.08 1.67
CA TYR A 266 -4.29 29.85 2.25
C TYR A 266 -4.35 28.50 2.97
N LEU A 267 -3.84 27.43 2.33
CA LEU A 267 -3.79 26.08 2.91
C LEU A 267 -2.93 26.06 4.19
N GLU A 268 -1.80 26.76 4.19
CA GLU A 268 -0.91 26.88 5.35
C GLU A 268 -1.63 27.56 6.53
N ALA A 269 -2.30 28.69 6.28
CA ALA A 269 -3.06 29.40 7.31
C ALA A 269 -4.24 28.58 7.87
N GLU A 270 -4.95 27.84 7.01
CA GLU A 270 -6.03 26.94 7.41
C GLU A 270 -5.51 25.76 8.25
N GLY A 271 -4.39 25.16 7.83
CA GLY A 271 -3.71 24.08 8.56
C GLY A 271 -3.23 24.50 9.94
N GLU A 272 -2.61 25.68 10.07
CA GLU A 272 -2.21 26.22 11.37
C GLU A 272 -3.40 26.39 12.34
N GLN A 273 -4.53 26.86 11.82
CA GLN A 273 -5.74 27.02 12.63
C GLN A 273 -6.30 25.67 13.08
N GLN A 274 -6.29 24.68 12.20
CA GLN A 274 -6.74 23.32 12.53
C GLN A 274 -5.86 22.69 13.61
N ILE A 275 -4.53 22.75 13.48
CA ILE A 275 -3.58 22.25 14.48
C ILE A 275 -3.81 22.91 15.85
N LYS A 276 -4.06 24.23 15.87
CA LYS A 276 -4.36 24.97 17.11
C LYS A 276 -5.67 24.51 17.76
N ARG A 277 -6.71 24.20 16.96
CA ARG A 277 -8.00 23.68 17.45
C ARG A 277 -7.87 22.29 18.03
N ASP A 278 -7.11 21.41 17.39
CA ASP A 278 -6.96 20.01 17.83
C ASP A 278 -6.16 19.93 19.13
N LYS A 279 -5.08 20.72 19.28
CA LYS A 279 -4.34 20.86 20.54
C LYS A 279 -5.16 21.45 21.70
N ALA A 280 -6.24 22.18 21.41
CA ALA A 280 -7.11 22.75 22.44
C ALA A 280 -8.21 21.78 22.90
N ARG A 281 -8.33 20.61 22.25
CA ARG A 281 -9.31 19.56 22.56
C ARG A 281 -8.70 18.38 23.33
N GLU A 282 -7.38 18.31 23.42
CA GLU A 282 -6.62 17.40 24.29
C GLU A 282 -6.46 17.98 25.71
#